data_AF-A0A3R7W7N2-F1
#
_entry.id   AF-A0A3R7W7N2-F1
#
_cell.length_a   1.000
_cell.length_b   1.000
_cell.length_c   1.000
_cell.angle_alpha   90.00
_cell.angle_beta   90.00
_cell.angle_gamma   90.00
#
_symmetry.space_group_name_H-M   'P 1'
#
loop_
_entity.id
_entity.type
_entity.pdbx_description
1 polymer ?
#
loop_
_entity_poly.entity_id
_entity_poly.type
_entity_poly.pdbx_seq_one_letter_code
_entity_poly.pdbx_strand_id
1 'polypeptide(L)'
;MKKLFTTLFLLFLTAPVISETVLLKGGLVHSGNGGAAIIQDILISENTIVGVGNNLIIDGNTRVIEVSGLPVTPGLISPMSNLGIVEINSLDVTRDDESELLSAGFSIFNAFNPHSTGIPWNRSNGVTSAISTPSETSFPIFGLGSHFILDGS
;
A
#
# COMPACT_ATOMS: atom_id res chain seq x y z
N MET A 1 -11.52 -49.44 5.32
CA MET A 1 -12.20 -48.39 6.11
C MET A 1 -11.33 -47.16 6.38
N LYS A 2 -10.05 -47.29 6.81
CA LYS A 2 -9.17 -46.13 7.05
C LYS A 2 -8.97 -45.23 5.81
N LYS A 3 -8.74 -45.80 4.62
CA LYS A 3 -8.59 -45.02 3.37
C LYS A 3 -9.84 -44.22 2.99
N LEU A 4 -11.04 -44.72 3.29
CA LEU A 4 -12.30 -44.03 3.01
C LEU A 4 -12.51 -42.81 3.94
N PHE A 5 -12.04 -42.92 5.19
CA PHE A 5 -12.02 -41.80 6.14
C PHE A 5 -11.01 -40.72 5.76
N THR A 6 -9.84 -41.10 5.22
CA THR A 6 -8.83 -40.15 4.75
C THR A 6 -9.28 -39.36 3.52
N THR A 7 -10.00 -39.99 2.58
CA THR A 7 -10.52 -39.29 1.40
C THR A 7 -11.66 -38.33 1.75
N LEU A 8 -12.50 -38.66 2.75
CA LEU A 8 -13.59 -37.78 3.18
C LEU A 8 -13.07 -36.52 3.92
N PHE A 9 -11.92 -36.61 4.58
CA PHE A 9 -11.28 -35.48 5.27
C PHE A 9 -10.68 -34.45 4.29
N LEU A 10 -10.19 -34.87 3.12
CA LEU A 10 -9.66 -33.95 2.10
C LEU A 10 -10.75 -33.11 1.40
N LEU A 11 -12.00 -33.59 1.34
CA LEU A 11 -13.11 -32.85 0.71
C LEU A 11 -13.60 -31.67 1.57
N PHE A 12 -13.27 -31.64 2.87
CA PHE A 12 -13.68 -30.57 3.79
C PHE A 12 -12.71 -29.37 3.84
N LEU A 13 -11.58 -29.43 3.12
CA LEU A 13 -10.60 -28.33 3.10
C LEU A 13 -10.81 -27.29 1.99
N THR A 14 -11.79 -27.48 1.10
CA THR A 14 -12.09 -26.48 0.06
C THR A 14 -13.07 -25.44 0.62
N ALA A 15 -12.59 -24.56 1.49
CA ALA A 15 -13.32 -23.33 1.80
C ALA A 15 -13.37 -22.47 0.52
N PRO A 16 -14.52 -21.90 0.13
CA PRO A 16 -14.56 -20.94 -0.95
C PRO A 16 -13.69 -19.74 -0.55
N VAL A 17 -12.65 -19.47 -1.34
CA VAL A 17 -11.93 -18.19 -1.27
C VAL A 17 -12.89 -17.16 -1.83
N ILE A 18 -13.55 -16.40 -0.96
CA ILE A 18 -14.38 -15.27 -1.38
C ILE A 18 -13.41 -14.17 -1.79
N SER A 19 -13.28 -13.99 -3.09
CA SER A 19 -12.59 -12.85 -3.67
C SER A 19 -13.44 -11.60 -3.48
N GLU A 20 -12.97 -10.64 -2.68
CA GLU A 20 -13.70 -9.38 -2.50
C GLU A 20 -13.59 -8.56 -3.80
N THR A 21 -14.72 -8.40 -4.48
CA THR A 21 -14.86 -7.51 -5.63
C THR A 21 -15.58 -6.25 -5.19
N VAL A 22 -15.00 -5.08 -5.48
CA VAL A 22 -15.52 -3.77 -5.10
C VAL A 22 -15.69 -2.91 -6.34
N LEU A 23 -16.86 -2.30 -6.50
CA LEU A 23 -17.12 -1.27 -7.51
C LEU A 23 -17.19 0.10 -6.84
N LEU A 24 -16.27 1.00 -7.16
CA LEU A 24 -16.42 2.44 -6.89
C LEU A 24 -17.23 3.06 -8.02
N LYS A 25 -18.42 3.56 -7.73
CA LYS A 25 -19.37 3.98 -8.76
C LYS A 25 -19.52 5.50 -8.86
N GLY A 26 -19.44 6.02 -10.09
CA GLY A 26 -19.68 7.42 -10.45
C GLY A 26 -18.60 8.40 -10.00
N GLY A 27 -17.39 7.92 -9.68
CA GLY A 27 -16.31 8.78 -9.17
C GLY A 27 -15.78 9.74 -10.23
N LEU A 28 -15.34 10.94 -9.81
CA LEU A 28 -14.53 11.81 -10.64
C LEU A 28 -13.08 11.30 -10.61
N VAL A 29 -12.75 10.42 -11.54
CA VAL A 29 -11.50 9.66 -11.54
C VAL A 29 -10.36 10.47 -12.14
N HIS A 30 -9.29 10.65 -11.36
CA HIS A 30 -8.02 11.20 -11.79
C HIS A 30 -7.04 10.05 -12.07
N SER A 31 -6.62 9.83 -13.32
CA SER A 31 -5.74 8.68 -13.66
C SER A 31 -4.26 8.87 -13.31
N GLY A 32 -3.86 10.05 -12.81
CA GLY A 32 -2.47 10.36 -12.44
C GLY A 32 -1.51 10.60 -13.61
N ASN A 33 -1.94 10.45 -14.86
CA ASN A 33 -1.13 10.66 -16.06
C ASN A 33 -1.14 12.11 -16.60
N GLY A 34 -1.68 13.06 -15.83
CA GLY A 34 -1.84 14.47 -16.23
C GLY A 34 -3.06 14.76 -17.11
N GLY A 35 -3.86 13.75 -17.46
CA GLY A 35 -5.14 13.94 -18.14
C GLY A 35 -6.21 14.59 -17.27
N ALA A 36 -7.27 15.10 -17.92
CA ALA A 36 -8.45 15.60 -17.22
C ALA A 36 -9.16 14.47 -16.44
N ALA A 37 -9.80 14.82 -15.33
CA ALA A 37 -10.59 13.87 -14.56
C ALA A 37 -11.92 13.55 -15.27
N ILE A 38 -12.35 12.29 -15.20
CA ILE A 38 -13.52 11.77 -15.91
C ILE A 38 -14.47 11.10 -14.93
N ILE A 39 -15.78 11.33 -15.06
CA ILE A 39 -16.78 10.60 -14.29
C ILE A 39 -16.90 9.18 -14.83
N GLN A 40 -16.53 8.19 -14.03
CA GLN A 40 -16.55 6.77 -14.41
C GLN A 40 -16.47 5.87 -13.18
N ASP A 41 -16.67 4.57 -13.39
CA ASP A 41 -16.59 3.56 -12.35
C ASP A 41 -15.18 2.93 -12.30
N ILE A 42 -14.80 2.39 -11.14
CA ILE A 42 -13.57 1.61 -10.93
C ILE A 42 -13.96 0.27 -10.33
N LEU A 43 -13.62 -0.82 -11.01
CA LEU A 43 -13.80 -2.19 -10.52
C LEU A 43 -12.48 -2.73 -9.99
N ILE A 44 -12.51 -3.20 -8.75
CA ILE A 44 -11.38 -3.75 -8.01
C ILE A 44 -11.70 -5.21 -7.68
N SER A 45 -10.78 -6.12 -7.96
CA SER A 45 -10.86 -7.54 -7.61
C SER A 45 -9.50 -7.98 -7.06
N GLU A 46 -9.48 -8.68 -5.93
CA GLU A 46 -8.23 -9.22 -5.33
C GLU A 46 -7.12 -8.16 -5.21
N ASN A 47 -7.50 -6.98 -4.69
CA ASN A 47 -6.61 -5.82 -4.53
C ASN A 47 -6.06 -5.21 -5.84
N THR A 48 -6.56 -5.63 -7.00
CA THR A 48 -6.14 -5.12 -8.31
C THR A 48 -7.29 -4.38 -8.98
N ILE A 49 -6.99 -3.26 -9.63
CA ILE A 49 -7.96 -2.58 -10.50
C ILE A 49 -8.09 -3.40 -11.78
N VAL A 50 -9.26 -4.01 -11.99
CA VAL A 50 -9.54 -4.86 -13.16
C VAL A 50 -10.32 -4.14 -14.25
N GLY A 51 -10.88 -2.96 -13.95
CA GLY A 51 -11.59 -2.15 -14.93
C GLY A 51 -11.76 -0.71 -14.48
N VAL A 52 -11.70 0.21 -15.43
CA VAL A 52 -12.01 1.62 -15.24
C VAL A 52 -12.82 2.08 -16.44
N GLY A 53 -14.02 2.63 -16.22
CA GLY A 53 -14.89 3.07 -17.30
C GLY A 53 -16.36 3.01 -16.92
N ASN A 54 -17.22 2.97 -17.94
CA ASN A 54 -18.67 2.92 -17.77
C ASN A 54 -19.20 1.53 -18.12
N ASN A 55 -20.34 1.13 -17.52
CA ASN A 55 -21.01 -0.15 -17.77
C ASN A 55 -20.12 -1.37 -17.51
N LEU A 56 -19.30 -1.33 -16.45
CA LEU A 56 -18.50 -2.47 -16.03
C LEU A 56 -19.40 -3.64 -15.61
N ILE A 57 -19.03 -4.85 -16.03
CA ILE A 57 -19.78 -6.06 -15.68
C ILE A 57 -19.39 -6.48 -14.27
N ILE A 58 -20.40 -6.56 -13.39
CA ILE A 58 -20.25 -7.00 -12.01
C ILE A 58 -21.11 -8.23 -11.75
N ASP A 59 -20.69 -9.07 -10.80
CA ASP A 59 -21.51 -10.18 -10.32
C ASP A 59 -22.43 -9.74 -9.17
N GLY A 60 -23.32 -10.62 -8.74
CA GLY A 60 -24.23 -10.34 -7.62
C GLY A 60 -23.54 -10.21 -6.25
N ASN A 61 -22.26 -10.59 -6.13
CA ASN A 61 -21.48 -10.54 -4.90
C ASN A 61 -20.61 -9.26 -4.81
N THR A 62 -20.60 -8.45 -5.86
CA THR A 62 -19.79 -7.23 -5.93
C THR A 62 -20.29 -6.19 -4.94
N ARG A 63 -19.40 -5.74 -4.05
CA ARG A 63 -19.67 -4.67 -3.12
C ARG A 63 -19.63 -3.33 -3.84
N VAL A 64 -20.77 -2.65 -3.92
CA VAL A 64 -20.86 -1.33 -4.56
C VAL A 64 -20.67 -0.22 -3.52
N ILE A 65 -19.75 0.70 -3.81
CA ILE A 65 -19.50 1.92 -3.04
C ILE A 65 -19.81 3.11 -3.94
N GLU A 66 -20.88 3.83 -3.64
CA GLU A 66 -21.29 5.04 -4.39
C GLU A 66 -20.36 6.21 -4.02
N VAL A 67 -19.64 6.73 -5.00
CA VAL A 67 -18.71 7.88 -4.87
C VAL A 67 -19.03 8.97 -5.89
N SER A 68 -20.31 9.08 -6.26
CA SER A 68 -20.81 9.94 -7.33
C SER A 68 -20.30 11.38 -7.23
N GLY A 69 -19.50 11.81 -8.20
CA GLY A 69 -18.91 13.15 -8.29
C GLY A 69 -17.78 13.44 -7.30
N LEU A 70 -17.44 12.51 -6.41
CA LEU A 70 -16.31 12.66 -5.49
C LEU A 70 -14.98 12.41 -6.23
N PRO A 71 -13.92 13.17 -5.93
CA PRO A 71 -12.60 12.90 -6.48
C PRO A 71 -12.10 11.52 -6.06
N VAL A 72 -11.64 10.74 -7.04
CA VAL A 72 -10.95 9.46 -6.80
C VAL A 72 -9.57 9.54 -7.44
N THR A 73 -8.53 9.36 -6.64
CA THR A 73 -7.13 9.47 -7.08
C THR A 73 -6.36 8.18 -6.76
N PRO A 74 -5.23 7.92 -7.44
CA PRO A 74 -4.25 6.98 -6.97
C PRO A 74 -3.79 7.38 -5.57
N GLY A 75 -3.35 6.40 -4.79
CA GLY A 75 -2.60 6.67 -3.57
C GLY A 75 -1.30 7.39 -3.90
N LEU A 76 -0.95 8.38 -3.07
CA LEU A 76 0.27 9.17 -3.24
C LEU A 76 1.47 8.35 -2.81
N ILE A 77 2.58 8.57 -3.51
CA ILE A 77 3.89 7.99 -3.19
C ILE A 77 4.77 9.11 -2.65
N SER A 78 5.32 8.94 -1.46
CA SER A 78 6.35 9.84 -0.94
C SER A 78 7.71 9.42 -1.51
N PRO A 79 8.32 10.18 -2.46
CA PRO A 79 9.46 9.69 -3.23
C PRO A 79 10.79 9.76 -2.47
N MET A 80 10.85 10.51 -1.36
CA MET A 80 11.99 10.61 -0.46
C MET A 80 11.46 11.03 0.90
N SER A 81 11.64 10.19 1.92
CA SER A 81 11.11 10.44 3.26
C SER A 81 11.90 9.71 4.35
N ASN A 82 11.58 10.01 5.59
CA ASN A 82 12.03 9.30 6.78
C ASN A 82 10.89 8.51 7.45
N LEU A 83 9.79 8.25 6.74
CA LEU A 83 8.64 7.54 7.29
C LEU A 83 9.03 6.13 7.72
N GLY A 84 8.61 5.75 8.93
CA GLY A 84 8.93 4.45 9.51
C GLY A 84 10.34 4.30 10.06
N ILE A 85 11.24 5.27 9.87
CA ILE A 85 12.64 5.18 10.38
C ILE A 85 13.00 6.33 11.33
N VAL A 86 12.16 7.35 11.41
CA VAL A 86 12.30 8.46 12.37
C VAL A 86 10.94 8.72 13.02
N GLU A 87 10.89 8.67 14.35
CA GLU A 87 9.68 9.05 15.11
C GLU A 87 9.71 10.52 15.54
N ILE A 88 10.80 10.97 16.16
CA ILE A 88 10.94 12.34 16.68
C ILE A 88 12.27 12.92 16.19
N ASN A 89 12.21 13.82 15.20
CA ASN A 89 13.42 14.39 14.56
C ASN A 89 14.44 15.00 15.55
N SER A 90 13.98 15.56 16.67
CA SER A 90 14.88 16.19 17.66
C SER A 90 15.54 15.21 18.63
N LEU A 91 15.17 13.94 18.61
CA LEU A 91 15.68 12.91 19.51
C LEU A 91 16.44 11.86 18.71
N ASP A 92 17.77 11.94 18.79
CA ASP A 92 18.71 11.05 18.13
C ASP A 92 18.38 9.56 18.34
N VAL A 93 18.03 9.19 19.58
CA VAL A 93 17.64 7.81 19.96
C VAL A 93 16.34 7.30 19.32
N THR A 94 15.65 8.11 18.52
CA THR A 94 14.44 7.73 17.77
C THR A 94 14.64 7.77 16.26
N ARG A 95 15.89 7.84 15.82
CA ARG A 95 16.29 7.96 14.43
C ARG A 95 17.19 6.78 14.06
N ASP A 96 16.70 5.96 13.14
CA ASP A 96 17.44 4.82 12.57
C ASP A 96 17.80 5.10 11.10
N ASP A 97 18.19 6.35 10.80
CA ASP A 97 18.36 6.88 9.44
C ASP A 97 19.82 7.05 9.00
N GLU A 98 20.81 6.69 9.81
CA GLU A 98 22.23 6.82 9.45
C GLU A 98 23.13 5.69 9.98
N SER A 99 24.38 5.66 9.49
CA SER A 99 25.41 4.73 9.95
C SER A 99 26.77 5.42 10.04
N GLU A 100 27.50 5.17 11.13
CA GLU A 100 28.84 5.71 11.35
C GLU A 100 29.95 5.00 10.55
N LEU A 101 29.78 3.70 10.24
CA LEU A 101 30.88 2.86 9.74
C LEU A 101 30.70 2.40 8.28
N LEU A 102 29.47 2.14 7.85
CA LEU A 102 29.16 1.47 6.58
C LEU A 102 28.19 2.27 5.73
N SER A 103 28.36 3.59 5.63
CA SER A 103 27.39 4.50 5.03
C SER A 103 26.94 4.06 3.63
N ALA A 104 27.84 3.65 2.72
CA ALA A 104 27.44 3.22 1.38
C ALA A 104 26.63 1.91 1.32
N GLY A 105 26.84 1.01 2.30
CA GLY A 105 26.15 -0.28 2.40
C GLY A 105 24.96 -0.27 3.38
N PHE A 106 24.76 0.84 4.09
CA PHE A 106 23.66 1.00 5.02
C PHE A 106 22.33 0.95 4.27
N SER A 107 21.37 0.20 4.81
CA SER A 107 20.05 0.03 4.21
C SER A 107 19.00 0.25 5.26
N ILE A 108 18.07 1.17 4.99
CA ILE A 108 16.97 1.48 5.89
C ILE A 108 15.95 0.34 5.97
N PHE A 109 16.05 -0.68 5.12
CA PHE A 109 15.11 -1.82 5.09
C PHE A 109 15.01 -2.49 6.46
N ASN A 110 16.14 -2.64 7.15
CA ASN A 110 16.19 -3.28 8.46
C ASN A 110 15.79 -2.35 9.61
N ALA A 111 15.72 -1.05 9.37
CA ALA A 111 15.37 -0.03 10.34
C ALA A 111 13.87 0.32 10.32
N PHE A 112 13.13 -0.14 9.31
CA PHE A 112 11.73 0.25 9.15
C PHE A 112 10.84 -0.31 10.27
N ASN A 113 10.17 0.61 10.96
CA ASN A 113 9.16 0.34 11.96
C ASN A 113 7.75 0.48 11.35
N PRO A 114 7.06 -0.63 11.02
CA PRO A 114 5.69 -0.58 10.47
C PRO A 114 4.65 -0.04 11.47
N HIS A 115 4.99 0.04 12.75
CA HIS A 115 4.15 0.58 13.81
C HIS A 115 4.39 2.07 14.07
N SER A 116 5.20 2.73 13.24
CA SER A 116 5.46 4.16 13.33
C SER A 116 4.16 4.96 13.35
N THR A 117 4.07 5.94 14.24
CA THR A 117 2.89 6.80 14.34
C THR A 117 2.69 7.68 13.10
N GLY A 118 3.78 7.93 12.36
CA GLY A 118 3.77 8.67 11.11
C GLY A 118 3.03 7.94 9.98
N ILE A 119 2.99 6.60 10.01
CA ILE A 119 2.36 5.77 8.96
C ILE A 119 0.83 6.01 8.89
N PRO A 120 0.04 5.77 9.95
CA PRO A 120 -1.41 5.98 9.89
C PRO A 120 -1.78 7.44 9.65
N TRP A 121 -0.97 8.40 10.15
CA TRP A 121 -1.18 9.83 9.91
C TRP A 121 -1.03 10.21 8.44
N ASN A 122 0.03 9.76 7.77
CA ASN A 122 0.23 10.05 6.35
C ASN A 122 -0.76 9.28 5.47
N ARG A 123 -1.11 8.05 5.86
CA ARG A 123 -2.14 7.27 5.16
C ARG A 123 -3.51 7.91 5.19
N SER A 124 -3.93 8.51 6.32
CA SER A 124 -5.20 9.25 6.36
C SER A 124 -5.22 10.50 5.46
N ASN A 125 -4.05 10.97 5.03
CA ASN A 125 -3.88 12.08 4.09
C ASN A 125 -3.60 11.61 2.65
N GLY A 126 -3.77 10.32 2.35
CA GLY A 126 -3.70 9.77 0.99
C GLY A 126 -2.34 9.24 0.56
N VAL A 127 -1.31 9.21 1.42
CA VAL A 127 -0.02 8.58 1.13
C VAL A 127 -0.13 7.07 1.37
N THR A 128 0.02 6.26 0.32
CA THR A 128 -0.13 4.79 0.40
C THR A 128 1.19 4.05 0.35
N SER A 129 2.25 4.68 -0.16
CA SER A 129 3.59 4.13 -0.13
C SER A 129 4.65 5.22 0.02
N ALA A 130 5.82 4.82 0.47
CA ALA A 130 6.95 5.73 0.67
C ALA A 130 8.25 5.06 0.26
N ILE A 131 9.17 5.87 -0.27
CA ILE A 131 10.59 5.53 -0.38
C ILE A 131 11.25 6.20 0.82
N SER A 132 11.59 5.39 1.82
CA SER A 132 12.36 5.87 2.96
C SER A 132 13.84 5.83 2.61
N THR A 133 14.58 6.85 3.01
CA THR A 133 15.99 7.01 2.64
C THR A 133 16.85 7.32 3.86
N PRO A 134 18.13 6.90 3.87
CA PRO A 134 19.08 7.39 4.86
C PRO A 134 19.16 8.92 4.87
N SER A 135 19.51 9.48 6.02
CA SER A 135 19.85 10.89 6.16
C SER A 135 21.22 11.20 5.58
N GLU A 136 21.43 12.46 5.23
CA GLU A 136 22.73 12.95 4.76
C GLU A 136 23.78 12.82 5.87
N THR A 137 24.96 12.31 5.52
CA THR A 137 26.12 12.24 6.42
C THR A 137 27.31 12.97 5.79
N SER A 138 28.49 12.91 6.41
CA SER A 138 29.71 13.47 5.81
C SER A 138 30.27 12.63 4.65
N PHE A 139 29.79 11.39 4.47
CA PHE A 139 30.29 10.47 3.46
C PHE A 139 29.47 10.59 2.16
N PRO A 140 30.06 10.70 0.95
CA PRO A 140 29.33 11.07 -0.28
C PRO A 140 28.20 10.12 -0.73
N ILE A 141 28.09 8.93 -0.12
CA ILE A 141 27.03 7.94 -0.37
C ILE A 141 26.49 7.49 0.98
N PHE A 142 25.27 7.90 1.31
CA PHE A 142 24.69 7.74 2.66
C PHE A 142 23.92 6.42 2.85
N GLY A 143 23.76 5.64 1.79
CA GLY A 143 23.21 4.29 1.82
C GLY A 143 22.11 4.06 0.79
N LEU A 144 21.25 3.08 1.09
CA LEU A 144 20.21 2.58 0.21
C LEU A 144 18.83 2.89 0.80
N GLY A 145 18.00 3.57 0.01
CA GLY A 145 16.57 3.70 0.31
C GLY A 145 15.81 2.41 0.04
N SER A 146 14.61 2.28 0.59
CA SER A 146 13.69 1.18 0.30
C SER A 146 12.26 1.66 0.19
N HIS A 147 11.49 0.98 -0.65
CA HIS A 147 10.07 1.24 -0.85
C HIS A 147 9.24 0.40 0.12
N PHE A 148 8.29 1.04 0.80
CA PHE A 148 7.33 0.40 1.69
C PHE A 148 5.91 0.76 1.33
N ILE A 149 5.03 -0.22 1.43
CA ILE A 149 3.59 0.00 1.44
C ILE A 149 3.22 0.44 2.87
N LEU A 150 2.44 1.50 2.99
CA LEU A 150 2.07 2.07 4.28
C LEU A 150 0.81 1.41 4.85
N ASP A 151 0.66 0.09 4.71
CA ASP A 151 -0.51 -0.64 5.23
C ASP A 151 -0.38 -1.00 6.73
N GLY A 152 0.83 -0.88 7.28
CA GLY A 152 1.12 -1.17 8.69
C GLY A 152 1.41 -2.65 8.96
N SER A 153 1.76 -3.43 7.93
CA SER A 153 2.24 -4.81 8.04
C SER A 153 3.75 -4.96 7.91
#